data_AF-A0A4P2VIZ4-F1
#
_entry.id   AF-A0A4P2VIZ4-F1
#
_cell.length_a   1.000
_cell.length_b   1.000
_cell.length_c   1.000
_cell.angle_alpha   90.00
_cell.angle_beta   90.00
_cell.angle_gamma   90.00
#
_symmetry.space_group_name_H-M   'P 1'
#
loop_
_entity.id
_entity.type
_entity.pdbx_description
1 polymer ?
#
loop_
_entity_poly.entity_id
_entity_poly.type
_entity_poly.pdbx_seq_one_letter_code
_entity_poly.pdbx_strand_id
1 'polypeptide(L)'
;MYYFSFIYLCAFLYFGKHLDSKKKFIVAALPFILIIFLRFGVGADYFSYQTIYESIDPHRINESFASLPKIETLFKVLMLGGRAVGMNYHVFSGLLCTAILLVALFWIKDSSDNFEMATLLYFSTFFLYWNLGALRQVIVIVGSMYVYFNRDRDFDWKIKGLTTAVLFFIHGTALVVPVMYLATKLKWSFKWFLLIFVFFPLTRLIFTPAVLSIFENIPVLSKLLLYSDADHIKILSVPFLLRFSIFAVTMIHYNKLTEKFKNQKNLIDFVLLNMLLYFYLPFSKVLGTRITVFGYYATVIILPMILSLYEDKKLYKLAFVVLLGFNGTQFYNELAKQVKRTGYEYSPTRLNIETIFQKNYANFNNMYAFEVQNGELVKAQVKDYQQNKMRTVYAQEALYDPNLVHLSVKFPDSEKVKKGEDFLTYGIVNEKGQIVELPTAKSRFKIYGPFVEETIGERSYSSKLYRKIGNPLVVDYDTVKPTIDARNEFNGSRDSKPFPMTMVPKHKVIEYDELNAYNKNTVWRGSIYKDLTFTDRSYFMIQTEHSNYFSIIDEDGAILTDKFYSSISPFDADGIAVGTTKYSREYLDYNGNVIWMELYE
;
A
#
# COMPACT_ATOMS: atom_id res chain seq x y z
N MET A 1 -11.96 20.09 -0.69
CA MET A 1 -10.86 20.16 -1.67
C MET A 1 -11.30 19.60 -3.01
N TYR A 2 -11.62 18.31 -3.16
CA TYR A 2 -12.01 17.71 -4.46
C TYR A 2 -13.15 18.44 -5.18
N TYR A 3 -14.26 18.69 -4.48
CA TYR A 3 -15.42 19.41 -5.03
C TYR A 3 -15.08 20.86 -5.41
N PHE A 4 -14.31 21.54 -4.57
CA PHE A 4 -13.83 22.90 -4.84
C PHE A 4 -12.92 22.92 -6.07
N SER A 5 -12.00 21.96 -6.20
CA SER A 5 -11.15 21.80 -7.37
C SER A 5 -11.96 21.54 -8.65
N PHE A 6 -13.04 20.76 -8.58
CA PHE A 6 -13.96 20.59 -9.71
C PHE A 6 -14.62 21.91 -10.11
N ILE A 7 -15.19 22.64 -9.15
CA ILE A 7 -15.82 23.95 -9.40
C ILE A 7 -14.80 24.96 -9.95
N TYR A 8 -13.59 24.96 -9.39
CA TYR A 8 -12.47 25.78 -9.85
C TYR A 8 -12.14 25.49 -11.32
N LEU A 9 -12.05 24.21 -11.70
CA LEU A 9 -11.78 23.82 -13.09
C LEU A 9 -12.97 24.11 -14.02
N CYS A 10 -14.20 24.06 -13.53
CA CYS A 10 -15.37 24.55 -14.28
C CYS A 10 -15.29 26.06 -14.54
N ALA A 11 -14.90 26.86 -13.54
CA ALA A 11 -14.66 28.30 -13.71
C ALA A 11 -13.48 28.55 -14.67
N PHE A 12 -12.44 27.72 -14.61
CA PHE A 12 -11.29 27.78 -15.51
C PHE A 12 -11.67 27.62 -16.99
N LEU A 13 -12.76 26.90 -17.33
CA LEU A 13 -13.27 26.83 -18.70
C LEU A 13 -13.59 28.20 -19.31
N TYR A 14 -14.01 29.15 -18.47
CA TYR A 14 -14.34 30.51 -18.89
C TYR A 14 -13.12 31.43 -18.78
N PHE A 15 -12.53 31.53 -17.59
CA PHE A 15 -11.45 32.48 -17.32
C PHE A 15 -10.11 32.08 -17.97
N GLY A 16 -9.87 30.79 -18.16
CA GLY A 16 -8.63 30.27 -18.74
C GLY A 16 -8.35 30.82 -20.14
N LYS A 17 -9.40 31.15 -20.91
CA LYS A 17 -9.27 31.71 -22.26
C LYS A 17 -8.57 33.06 -22.30
N HIS A 18 -8.61 33.82 -21.21
CA HIS A 18 -8.00 35.15 -21.10
C HIS A 18 -6.57 35.14 -20.56
N LEU A 19 -6.02 33.96 -20.25
CA LEU A 19 -4.68 33.80 -19.72
C LEU A 19 -3.68 33.47 -20.83
N ASP A 20 -2.45 33.99 -20.70
CA ASP A 20 -1.33 33.56 -21.52
C ASP A 20 -1.00 32.07 -21.30
N SER A 21 -0.29 31.45 -22.25
CA SER A 21 -0.02 30.01 -22.26
C SER A 21 0.71 29.50 -21.00
N LYS A 22 1.57 30.32 -20.37
CA LYS A 22 2.32 29.94 -19.17
C LYS A 22 1.43 30.01 -17.94
N LYS A 23 0.72 31.13 -17.74
CA LYS A 23 -0.21 31.32 -16.62
C LYS A 23 -1.35 30.31 -16.69
N LYS A 24 -1.90 30.06 -17.89
CA LYS A 24 -2.95 29.05 -18.13
C LYS A 24 -2.53 27.68 -17.63
N PHE A 25 -1.31 27.24 -17.93
CA PHE A 25 -0.78 25.96 -17.47
C PHE A 25 -0.63 25.89 -15.94
N ILE A 26 -0.10 26.96 -15.32
CA ILE A 26 0.10 27.03 -13.87
C ILE A 26 -1.24 27.00 -13.14
N VAL A 27 -2.21 27.82 -13.58
CA VAL A 27 -3.56 27.90 -13.02
C VAL A 27 -4.28 26.56 -13.15
N ALA A 28 -4.13 25.89 -14.30
CA ALA A 28 -4.66 24.54 -14.49
C ALA A 28 -4.05 23.52 -13.50
N ALA A 29 -2.74 23.52 -13.29
CA ALA A 29 -2.04 22.54 -12.46
C ALA A 29 -2.27 22.71 -10.95
N LEU A 30 -2.49 23.95 -10.49
CA LEU A 30 -2.60 24.30 -9.07
C LEU A 30 -3.56 23.41 -8.25
N PRO A 31 -4.85 23.23 -8.62
CA PRO A 31 -5.77 22.40 -7.83
C PRO A 31 -5.33 20.95 -7.73
N PHE A 32 -4.62 20.42 -8.74
CA PHE A 32 -4.09 19.07 -8.72
C PHE A 32 -2.92 18.95 -7.75
N ILE A 33 -1.97 19.88 -7.79
CA ILE A 33 -0.79 19.90 -6.91
C ILE A 33 -1.22 20.03 -5.44
N LEU A 34 -2.18 20.91 -5.14
CA LEU A 34 -2.73 21.05 -3.80
C LEU A 34 -3.34 19.72 -3.31
N ILE A 35 -4.14 19.05 -4.14
CA ILE A 35 -4.66 17.72 -3.81
C ILE A 35 -3.53 16.71 -3.58
N ILE A 36 -2.50 16.74 -4.42
CA ILE A 36 -1.41 15.76 -4.36
C ILE A 36 -0.70 15.79 -3.00
N PHE A 37 -0.37 16.99 -2.49
CA PHE A 37 0.43 17.17 -1.27
C PHE A 37 -0.39 17.36 0.01
N LEU A 38 -1.68 17.71 -0.09
CA LEU A 38 -2.51 17.88 1.10
C LEU A 38 -3.33 16.63 1.44
N ARG A 39 -3.48 15.67 0.51
CA ARG A 39 -4.28 14.47 0.75
C ARG A 39 -3.63 13.50 1.73
N PHE A 40 -4.44 12.82 2.51
CA PHE A 40 -4.04 11.64 3.28
C PHE A 40 -4.94 10.45 2.94
N GLY A 41 -4.36 9.28 2.68
CA GLY A 41 -5.11 8.05 2.38
C GLY A 41 -5.89 8.01 1.05
N VAL A 42 -5.85 9.08 0.24
CA VAL A 42 -6.60 9.15 -1.02
C VAL A 42 -5.81 8.62 -2.20
N GLY A 43 -6.43 7.65 -2.88
CA GLY A 43 -5.85 6.81 -3.92
C GLY A 43 -6.06 5.35 -3.53
N ALA A 44 -6.66 4.54 -4.42
CA ALA A 44 -7.06 3.17 -4.09
C ALA A 44 -5.90 2.30 -3.54
N ASP A 45 -4.68 2.57 -3.97
CA ASP A 45 -3.48 1.85 -3.57
C ASP A 45 -2.55 2.68 -2.65
N TYR A 46 -3.03 3.78 -2.05
CA TYR A 46 -2.18 4.69 -1.27
C TYR A 46 -1.46 3.97 -0.12
N PHE A 47 -2.22 3.31 0.74
CA PHE A 47 -1.65 2.63 1.91
C PHE A 47 -0.86 1.38 1.52
N SER A 48 -1.26 0.63 0.50
CA SER A 48 -0.51 -0.53 0.04
C SER A 48 0.86 -0.13 -0.52
N TYR A 49 0.94 0.94 -1.31
CA TYR A 49 2.21 1.50 -1.75
C TYR A 49 3.03 2.07 -0.58
N GLN A 50 2.40 2.64 0.45
CA GLN A 50 3.10 3.07 1.66
C GLN A 50 3.75 1.89 2.38
N THR A 51 3.00 0.80 2.61
CA THR A 51 3.54 -0.43 3.22
C THR A 51 4.70 -1.01 2.42
N ILE A 52 4.56 -1.10 1.09
CA ILE A 52 5.63 -1.57 0.19
C ILE A 52 6.86 -0.65 0.27
N TYR A 53 6.65 0.66 0.30
CA TYR A 53 7.74 1.63 0.39
C TYR A 53 8.50 1.50 1.71
N GLU A 54 7.77 1.32 2.82
CA GLU A 54 8.34 1.17 4.16
C GLU A 54 8.93 -0.23 4.43
N SER A 55 8.62 -1.23 3.61
CA SER A 55 9.27 -2.54 3.66
C SER A 55 10.61 -2.58 2.94
N ILE A 56 10.95 -1.56 2.14
CA ILE A 56 12.25 -1.49 1.46
C ILE A 56 13.29 -0.91 2.42
N ASP A 57 14.28 -1.75 2.72
CA ASP A 57 15.47 -1.40 3.47
C ASP A 57 16.65 -1.12 2.51
N PRO A 58 17.16 0.13 2.47
CA PRO A 58 18.33 0.49 1.68
C PRO A 58 19.60 -0.31 2.00
N HIS A 59 19.72 -0.87 3.20
CA HIS A 59 20.88 -1.66 3.62
C HIS A 59 20.77 -3.14 3.22
N ARG A 60 19.55 -3.64 2.95
CA ARG A 60 19.26 -5.04 2.58
C ARG A 60 18.50 -5.12 1.26
N ILE A 61 19.11 -4.60 0.19
CA ILE A 61 18.48 -4.45 -1.13
C ILE A 61 17.99 -5.80 -1.69
N ASN A 62 18.83 -6.84 -1.66
CA ASN A 62 18.51 -8.14 -2.25
C ASN A 62 17.29 -8.78 -1.56
N GLU A 63 17.25 -8.73 -0.23
CA GLU A 63 16.14 -9.27 0.56
C GLU A 63 14.87 -8.46 0.36
N SER A 64 14.98 -7.12 0.37
CA SER A 64 13.87 -6.21 0.09
C SER A 64 13.27 -6.41 -1.30
N PHE A 65 14.09 -6.75 -2.30
CA PHE A 65 13.61 -6.96 -3.67
C PHE A 65 13.02 -8.35 -3.86
N ALA A 66 13.58 -9.36 -3.17
CA ALA A 66 13.08 -10.73 -3.16
C ALA A 66 11.71 -10.86 -2.48
N SER A 67 11.44 -10.05 -1.45
CA SER A 67 10.14 -10.04 -0.75
C SER A 67 8.99 -9.41 -1.58
N LEU A 68 9.31 -8.74 -2.69
CA LEU A 68 8.34 -8.04 -3.54
C LEU A 68 8.28 -8.60 -4.98
N PRO A 69 8.12 -9.91 -5.22
CA PRO A 69 8.31 -10.51 -6.55
C PRO A 69 7.29 -10.03 -7.61
N LYS A 70 6.14 -9.49 -7.18
CA LYS A 70 5.05 -9.03 -8.07
C LYS A 70 5.20 -7.58 -8.55
N ILE A 71 6.27 -6.88 -8.15
CA ILE A 71 6.54 -5.49 -8.52
C ILE A 71 7.72 -5.45 -9.49
N GLU A 72 7.58 -4.67 -10.55
CA GLU A 72 8.61 -4.52 -11.58
C GLU A 72 9.83 -3.76 -11.07
N THR A 73 11.00 -4.15 -11.59
CA THR A 73 12.31 -3.78 -11.04
C THR A 73 12.55 -2.28 -10.99
N LEU A 74 12.24 -1.52 -12.05
CA LEU A 74 12.52 -0.09 -12.06
C LEU A 74 11.65 0.67 -11.06
N PHE A 75 10.41 0.24 -10.83
CA PHE A 75 9.58 0.83 -9.80
C PHE A 75 10.14 0.58 -8.39
N LYS A 76 10.71 -0.61 -8.13
CA LYS A 76 11.44 -0.88 -6.87
C LYS A 76 12.66 0.03 -6.72
N VAL A 77 13.42 0.23 -7.78
CA VAL A 77 14.60 1.11 -7.78
C VAL A 77 14.21 2.56 -7.48
N LEU A 78 13.09 3.06 -8.03
CA LEU A 78 12.58 4.39 -7.71
C LEU A 78 12.23 4.52 -6.21
N MET A 79 11.54 3.53 -5.65
CA MET A 79 11.22 3.51 -4.21
C MET A 79 12.49 3.43 -3.35
N LEU A 80 13.43 2.56 -3.71
CA LEU A 80 14.74 2.45 -3.06
C LEU A 80 15.49 3.78 -3.07
N GLY A 81 15.53 4.49 -4.20
CA GLY A 81 16.16 5.80 -4.30
C GLY A 81 15.54 6.81 -3.33
N GLY A 82 14.21 6.84 -3.23
CA GLY A 82 13.51 7.67 -2.23
C GLY A 82 13.87 7.27 -0.79
N ARG A 83 13.90 5.96 -0.49
CA ARG A 83 14.25 5.45 0.85
C ARG A 83 15.69 5.76 1.22
N ALA A 84 16.63 5.64 0.28
CA ALA A 84 18.06 5.87 0.49
C ALA A 84 18.37 7.33 0.86
N VAL A 85 17.58 8.29 0.37
CA VAL A 85 17.73 9.71 0.75
C VAL A 85 16.89 10.11 1.98
N GLY A 86 16.29 9.13 2.68
CA GLY A 86 15.48 9.37 3.88
C GLY A 86 14.12 10.03 3.60
N MET A 87 13.61 9.98 2.37
CA MET A 87 12.32 10.55 2.02
C MET A 87 11.18 9.73 2.67
N ASN A 88 10.16 10.41 3.19
CA ASN A 88 8.94 9.73 3.61
C ASN A 88 8.07 9.39 2.39
N TYR A 89 7.18 8.40 2.55
CA TYR A 89 6.33 7.95 1.44
C TYR A 89 5.47 9.07 0.86
N HIS A 90 4.96 9.98 1.69
CA HIS A 90 4.07 11.04 1.22
C HIS A 90 4.77 12.01 0.27
N VAL A 91 5.99 12.44 0.60
CA VAL A 91 6.79 13.30 -0.29
C VAL A 91 7.18 12.55 -1.56
N PHE A 92 7.60 11.28 -1.43
CA PHE A 92 7.95 10.43 -2.58
C PHE A 92 6.78 10.29 -3.56
N SER A 93 5.62 9.87 -3.06
CA SER A 93 4.41 9.71 -3.86
C SER A 93 3.93 11.06 -4.42
N GLY A 94 4.05 12.15 -3.65
CA GLY A 94 3.71 13.50 -4.07
C GLY A 94 4.54 13.98 -5.27
N LEU A 95 5.85 13.81 -5.22
CA LEU A 95 6.76 14.14 -6.33
C LEU A 95 6.45 13.29 -7.56
N LEU A 96 6.24 11.98 -7.39
CA LEU A 96 5.90 11.08 -8.48
C LEU A 96 4.56 11.45 -9.14
N CYS A 97 3.51 11.68 -8.34
CA CYS A 97 2.19 12.12 -8.82
C CYS A 97 2.28 13.47 -9.56
N THR A 98 3.16 14.36 -9.10
CA THR A 98 3.38 15.67 -9.73
C THR A 98 4.08 15.51 -11.06
N ALA A 99 5.12 14.66 -11.15
CA ALA A 99 5.77 14.36 -12.42
C ALA A 99 4.78 13.78 -13.45
N ILE A 100 3.96 12.81 -13.05
CA ILE A 100 2.92 12.21 -13.90
C ILE A 100 1.92 13.29 -14.35
N LEU A 101 1.43 14.11 -13.42
CA LEU A 101 0.51 15.22 -13.72
C LEU A 101 1.11 16.18 -14.75
N LEU A 102 2.36 16.60 -14.56
CA LEU A 102 3.00 17.55 -15.47
C LEU A 102 3.13 16.97 -16.87
N VAL A 103 3.57 15.71 -17.02
CA VAL A 103 3.65 15.06 -18.33
C VAL A 103 2.25 14.94 -18.96
N ALA A 104 1.21 14.61 -18.17
CA ALA A 104 -0.16 14.56 -18.65
C ALA A 104 -0.65 15.93 -19.15
N LEU A 105 -0.42 17.00 -18.38
CA LEU A 105 -0.81 18.36 -18.77
C LEU A 105 0.00 18.86 -19.97
N PHE A 106 1.28 18.53 -20.09
CA PHE A 106 2.08 18.84 -21.29
C PHE A 106 1.51 18.13 -22.51
N TRP A 107 1.22 16.83 -22.39
CA TRP A 107 0.60 16.08 -23.49
C TRP A 107 -0.75 16.69 -23.90
N ILE A 108 -1.59 17.05 -22.94
CA ILE A 108 -2.89 17.68 -23.19
C ILE A 108 -2.73 19.05 -23.86
N LYS A 109 -1.79 19.86 -23.39
CA LYS A 109 -1.48 21.18 -23.96
C LYS A 109 -1.03 21.08 -25.42
N ASP A 110 -0.12 20.15 -25.70
CA ASP A 110 0.44 19.96 -27.04
C ASP A 110 -0.60 19.34 -27.99
N SER A 111 -1.49 18.47 -27.48
CA SER A 111 -2.35 17.61 -28.33
C SER A 111 -3.82 18.02 -28.41
N SER A 112 -4.33 18.87 -27.53
CA SER A 112 -5.74 19.28 -27.50
C SER A 112 -5.95 20.70 -28.00
N ASP A 113 -7.01 20.92 -28.78
CA ASP A 113 -7.45 22.26 -29.22
C ASP A 113 -8.13 23.06 -28.10
N ASN A 114 -8.62 22.38 -27.06
CA ASN A 114 -9.29 23.00 -25.93
C ASN A 114 -8.67 22.43 -24.65
N PHE A 115 -7.59 23.07 -24.24
CA PHE A 115 -6.80 22.70 -23.06
C PHE A 115 -7.64 22.70 -21.79
N GLU A 116 -8.53 23.68 -21.62
CA GLU A 116 -9.37 23.83 -20.45
C GLU A 116 -10.35 22.66 -20.29
N MET A 117 -11.07 22.30 -21.36
CA MET A 117 -12.01 21.16 -21.35
C MET A 117 -11.29 19.82 -21.18
N ALA A 118 -10.14 19.64 -21.84
CA ALA A 118 -9.34 18.44 -21.67
C ALA A 118 -8.80 18.30 -20.24
N THR A 119 -8.37 19.40 -19.62
CA THR A 119 -7.92 19.41 -18.22
C THR A 119 -9.05 19.02 -17.26
N LEU A 120 -10.27 19.54 -17.48
CA LEU A 120 -11.44 19.16 -16.69
C LEU A 120 -11.78 17.67 -16.86
N LEU A 121 -11.74 17.14 -18.09
CA LEU A 121 -11.95 15.72 -18.39
C LEU A 121 -10.90 14.82 -17.71
N TYR A 122 -9.64 15.24 -17.73
CA TYR A 122 -8.57 14.54 -17.03
C TYR A 122 -8.82 14.53 -15.52
N PHE A 123 -9.22 15.67 -14.94
CA PHE A 123 -9.56 15.76 -13.52
C PHE A 123 -10.75 14.85 -13.15
N SER A 124 -11.84 14.93 -13.92
CA SER A 124 -13.09 14.23 -13.61
C SER A 124 -13.00 12.72 -13.80
N THR A 125 -12.11 12.25 -14.68
CA THR A 125 -12.13 10.86 -15.15
C THR A 125 -10.88 10.08 -14.74
N PHE A 126 -9.72 10.75 -14.65
CA PHE A 126 -8.44 10.06 -14.50
C PHE A 126 -7.65 10.45 -13.26
N PHE A 127 -7.67 11.71 -12.86
CA PHE A 127 -6.79 12.21 -11.82
C PHE A 127 -6.94 11.47 -10.49
N LEU A 128 -8.16 11.40 -9.94
CA LEU A 128 -8.36 10.85 -8.59
C LEU A 128 -7.92 9.38 -8.48
N TYR A 129 -8.26 8.54 -9.46
CA TYR A 129 -7.93 7.11 -9.40
C TYR A 129 -6.57 6.77 -9.99
N TRP A 130 -6.31 7.22 -11.20
CA TRP A 130 -5.11 6.81 -11.90
C TRP A 130 -3.90 7.59 -11.41
N ASN A 131 -4.00 8.91 -11.28
CA ASN A 131 -2.85 9.72 -10.86
C ASN A 131 -2.52 9.56 -9.38
N LEU A 132 -3.51 9.41 -8.50
CA LEU A 132 -3.28 9.34 -7.05
C LEU A 132 -3.15 7.91 -6.50
N GLY A 133 -3.66 6.89 -7.22
CA GLY A 133 -3.72 5.50 -6.76
C GLY A 133 -2.86 4.56 -7.61
N ALA A 134 -3.19 4.41 -8.89
CA ALA A 134 -2.57 3.39 -9.76
C ALA A 134 -1.20 3.82 -10.36
N LEU A 135 -0.25 4.24 -9.50
CA LEU A 135 1.00 4.92 -9.88
C LEU A 135 1.78 4.20 -10.99
N ARG A 136 2.03 2.90 -10.86
CA ARG A 136 2.74 2.11 -11.87
C ARG A 136 2.07 2.17 -13.25
N GLN A 137 0.76 1.93 -13.29
CA GLN A 137 0.02 1.86 -14.54
C GLN A 137 -0.15 3.24 -15.18
N VAL A 138 -0.36 4.30 -14.40
CA VAL A 138 -0.54 5.66 -14.94
C VAL A 138 0.76 6.24 -15.50
N ILE A 139 1.93 5.92 -14.93
CA ILE A 139 3.24 6.31 -15.50
C ILE A 139 3.34 5.77 -16.93
N VAL A 140 2.97 4.49 -17.11
CA VAL A 140 2.96 3.85 -18.43
C VAL A 140 1.94 4.50 -19.35
N ILE A 141 0.72 4.76 -18.89
CA ILE A 141 -0.32 5.41 -19.71
C ILE A 141 0.16 6.78 -20.18
N VAL A 142 0.54 7.66 -19.26
CA VAL A 142 0.90 9.05 -19.57
C VAL A 142 2.18 9.12 -20.40
N GLY A 143 3.21 8.36 -20.03
CA GLY A 143 4.48 8.31 -20.77
C GLY A 143 4.28 7.79 -22.19
N SER A 144 3.52 6.71 -22.37
CA SER A 144 3.24 6.17 -23.70
C SER A 144 2.38 7.11 -24.54
N MET A 145 1.35 7.75 -23.97
CA MET A 145 0.53 8.72 -24.71
C MET A 145 1.35 9.92 -25.17
N TYR A 146 2.22 10.44 -24.31
CA TYR A 146 3.11 11.56 -24.65
C TYR A 146 4.11 11.21 -25.76
N VAL A 147 4.69 10.01 -25.76
CA VAL A 147 5.72 9.64 -26.75
C VAL A 147 5.14 9.14 -28.07
N TYR A 148 3.99 8.45 -28.06
CA TYR A 148 3.40 7.87 -29.27
C TYR A 148 2.37 8.77 -29.95
N PHE A 149 1.72 9.68 -29.22
CA PHE A 149 0.56 10.42 -29.70
C PHE A 149 0.58 11.91 -29.34
N ASN A 150 1.76 12.54 -29.26
CA ASN A 150 1.88 13.99 -29.15
C ASN A 150 1.81 14.63 -30.55
N ARG A 151 0.95 15.65 -30.71
CA ARG A 151 0.77 16.35 -31.99
C ARG A 151 1.99 17.18 -32.38
N ASP A 152 2.54 17.90 -31.40
CA ASP A 152 3.56 18.91 -31.63
C ASP A 152 4.98 18.30 -31.60
N ARG A 153 5.10 17.02 -31.21
CA ARG A 153 6.35 16.26 -31.13
C ARG A 153 6.17 14.85 -31.67
N ASP A 154 6.70 14.57 -32.86
CA ASP A 154 6.80 13.19 -33.35
C ASP A 154 8.18 12.62 -33.02
N PHE A 155 8.25 11.80 -31.98
CA PHE A 155 9.47 11.12 -31.59
C PHE A 155 9.81 9.99 -32.58
N ASP A 156 11.10 9.80 -32.82
CA ASP A 156 11.56 8.69 -33.67
C ASP A 156 11.30 7.31 -33.03
N TRP A 157 11.45 6.25 -33.82
CA TRP A 157 11.21 4.88 -33.36
C TRP A 157 12.20 4.43 -32.27
N LYS A 158 13.42 4.99 -32.23
CA LYS A 158 14.41 4.65 -31.19
C LYS A 158 13.94 5.18 -29.83
N ILE A 159 13.44 6.42 -29.78
CA ILE A 159 12.90 7.03 -28.56
C ILE A 159 11.62 6.30 -28.12
N LYS A 160 10.72 5.97 -29.06
CA LYS A 160 9.52 5.16 -28.81
C LYS A 160 9.87 3.79 -28.22
N GLY A 161 10.84 3.09 -28.81
CA GLY A 161 11.34 1.79 -28.35
C GLY A 161 12.01 1.86 -26.97
N LEU A 162 12.91 2.83 -26.77
CA LEU A 162 13.58 3.05 -25.49
C LEU A 162 12.58 3.39 -24.38
N THR A 163 11.62 4.27 -24.65
CA THR A 163 10.57 4.63 -23.70
C THR A 163 9.75 3.40 -23.32
N THR A 164 9.36 2.58 -24.30
CA THR A 164 8.64 1.33 -24.05
C THR A 164 9.45 0.37 -23.17
N ALA A 165 10.75 0.21 -23.45
CA ALA A 165 11.63 -0.64 -22.65
C ALA A 165 11.73 -0.16 -21.20
N VAL A 166 11.91 1.16 -20.98
CA VAL A 166 11.94 1.75 -19.64
C VAL A 166 10.61 1.56 -18.92
N LEU A 167 9.48 1.87 -19.58
CA LEU A 167 8.14 1.72 -19.01
C LEU A 167 7.77 0.27 -18.72
N PHE A 168 8.29 -0.70 -19.48
CA PHE A 168 8.08 -2.12 -19.23
C PHE A 168 8.64 -2.56 -17.87
N PHE A 169 9.78 -2.01 -17.45
CA PHE A 169 10.33 -2.24 -16.10
C PHE A 169 9.58 -1.49 -14.99
N ILE A 170 8.60 -0.64 -15.31
CA ILE A 170 7.69 0.00 -14.34
C ILE A 170 6.37 -0.77 -14.27
N HIS A 171 5.81 -1.17 -15.41
CA HIS A 171 4.62 -2.00 -15.47
C HIS A 171 4.53 -2.76 -16.81
N GLY A 172 4.24 -4.06 -16.75
CA GLY A 172 4.24 -4.93 -17.94
C GLY A 172 3.26 -4.55 -19.05
N THR A 173 2.21 -3.77 -18.75
CA THR A 173 1.25 -3.28 -19.77
C THR A 173 1.83 -2.29 -20.77
N ALA A 174 3.09 -1.86 -20.60
CA ALA A 174 3.76 -0.95 -21.54
C ALA A 174 3.79 -1.48 -22.98
N LEU A 175 3.77 -2.81 -23.16
CA LEU A 175 3.77 -3.44 -24.48
C LEU A 175 2.44 -3.28 -25.24
N VAL A 176 1.35 -2.91 -24.58
CA VAL A 176 0.05 -2.75 -25.24
C VAL A 176 0.06 -1.59 -26.24
N VAL A 177 0.65 -0.46 -25.86
CA VAL A 177 0.65 0.75 -26.71
C VAL A 177 1.41 0.57 -28.01
N PRO A 178 2.66 0.07 -28.07
CA PRO A 178 3.37 -0.12 -29.33
C PRO A 178 2.65 -1.10 -30.27
N VAL A 179 2.08 -2.19 -29.76
CA VAL A 179 1.30 -3.15 -30.57
C VAL A 179 0.10 -2.46 -31.21
N MET A 180 -0.67 -1.72 -30.41
CA MET A 180 -1.84 -0.99 -30.91
C MET A 180 -1.47 0.19 -31.81
N TYR A 181 -0.33 0.86 -31.56
CA TYR A 181 0.19 1.92 -32.40
C TYR A 181 0.62 1.40 -33.78
N LEU A 182 1.26 0.23 -33.84
CA LEU A 182 1.58 -0.41 -35.12
C LEU A 182 0.31 -0.74 -35.90
N ALA A 183 -0.75 -1.21 -35.21
CA ALA A 183 -2.04 -1.43 -35.85
C ALA A 183 -2.62 -0.14 -36.46
N THR A 184 -2.40 1.04 -35.87
CA THR A 184 -2.90 2.31 -36.44
C THR A 184 -2.21 2.72 -37.73
N LYS A 185 -1.07 2.10 -38.09
CA LYS A 185 -0.39 2.35 -39.38
C LYS A 185 -1.08 1.70 -40.58
N LEU A 186 -2.06 0.83 -40.34
CA LEU A 186 -2.92 0.27 -41.38
C LEU A 186 -3.90 1.33 -41.90
N LYS A 187 -4.41 1.12 -43.14
CA LYS A 187 -5.37 2.03 -43.79
C LYS A 187 -6.78 1.83 -43.23
N TRP A 188 -7.03 2.35 -42.03
CA TRP A 188 -8.35 2.31 -41.40
C TRP A 188 -9.35 3.26 -42.05
N SER A 189 -10.59 2.78 -42.17
CA SER A 189 -11.74 3.55 -42.63
C SER A 189 -12.94 3.28 -41.73
N PHE A 190 -13.95 4.16 -41.79
CA PHE A 190 -15.22 3.97 -41.09
C PHE A 190 -15.82 2.57 -41.33
N LYS A 191 -15.74 2.07 -42.57
CA LYS A 191 -16.26 0.75 -42.96
C LYS A 191 -15.55 -0.38 -42.20
N TRP A 192 -14.23 -0.30 -42.07
CA TRP A 192 -13.46 -1.31 -41.33
C TRP A 192 -13.80 -1.36 -39.85
N PHE A 193 -13.90 -0.19 -39.20
CA PHE A 193 -14.29 -0.13 -37.79
C PHE A 193 -15.71 -0.63 -37.56
N LEU A 194 -16.65 -0.28 -38.44
CA LEU A 194 -18.02 -0.78 -38.39
C LEU A 194 -18.08 -2.29 -38.59
N LEU A 195 -17.32 -2.82 -39.54
CA LEU A 195 -17.25 -4.26 -39.81
C LEU A 195 -16.75 -5.03 -38.58
N ILE A 196 -15.64 -4.59 -37.98
CA ILE A 196 -15.09 -5.21 -36.76
C ILE A 196 -16.10 -5.09 -35.62
N PHE A 197 -16.77 -3.94 -35.47
CA PHE A 197 -17.82 -3.80 -34.47
C PHE A 197 -18.96 -4.81 -34.67
N VAL A 198 -19.51 -4.94 -35.87
CA VAL A 198 -20.62 -5.88 -36.15
C VAL A 198 -20.22 -7.34 -35.89
N PHE A 199 -18.93 -7.69 -36.03
CA PHE A 199 -18.44 -9.04 -35.77
C PHE A 199 -18.06 -9.32 -34.30
N PHE A 200 -17.99 -8.32 -33.42
CA PHE A 200 -17.64 -8.57 -32.01
C PHE A 200 -18.57 -9.58 -31.31
N PRO A 201 -19.90 -9.64 -31.56
CA PRO A 201 -20.76 -10.61 -30.90
C PRO A 201 -20.37 -12.06 -31.20
N LEU A 202 -19.76 -12.32 -32.37
CA LEU A 202 -19.30 -13.67 -32.72
C LEU A 202 -18.15 -14.15 -31.82
N THR A 203 -17.31 -13.24 -31.32
CA THR A 203 -16.21 -13.66 -30.44
C THR A 203 -16.69 -14.08 -29.07
N ARG A 204 -17.89 -13.67 -28.63
CA ARG A 204 -18.52 -14.23 -27.43
C ARG A 204 -18.97 -15.67 -27.59
N LEU A 205 -19.29 -16.11 -28.81
CA LEU A 205 -19.61 -17.52 -29.08
C LEU A 205 -18.36 -18.40 -29.00
N ILE A 206 -17.19 -17.82 -29.29
CA ILE A 206 -15.91 -18.54 -29.39
C ILE A 206 -15.14 -18.50 -28.05
N PHE A 207 -15.07 -17.36 -27.37
CA PHE A 207 -14.30 -17.19 -26.14
C PHE A 207 -15.14 -17.56 -24.89
N THR A 208 -15.45 -18.84 -24.75
CA THR A 208 -16.00 -19.43 -23.51
C THR A 208 -14.87 -19.94 -22.60
N PRO A 209 -15.09 -20.08 -21.28
CA PRO A 209 -14.13 -20.74 -20.39
C PRO A 209 -13.63 -22.09 -20.91
N ALA A 210 -14.50 -22.85 -21.58
CA ALA A 210 -14.19 -24.14 -22.18
C ALA A 210 -13.18 -24.05 -23.35
N VAL A 211 -13.16 -22.94 -24.09
CA VAL A 211 -12.15 -22.71 -25.14
C VAL A 211 -10.85 -22.20 -24.54
N LEU A 212 -10.92 -21.37 -23.49
CA LEU A 212 -9.72 -20.89 -22.79
C LEU A 212 -9.00 -22.00 -22.01
N SER A 213 -9.73 -23.00 -21.49
CA SER A 213 -9.13 -24.14 -20.75
C SER A 213 -8.26 -25.04 -21.62
N ILE A 214 -8.47 -25.06 -22.94
CA ILE A 214 -7.59 -25.75 -23.91
C ILE A 214 -6.15 -25.22 -23.82
N PHE A 215 -5.99 -23.96 -23.39
CA PHE A 215 -4.70 -23.29 -23.29
C PHE A 215 -4.16 -23.17 -21.86
N GLU A 216 -4.70 -23.94 -20.89
CA GLU A 216 -4.25 -23.89 -19.49
C GLU A 216 -2.76 -24.23 -19.32
N ASN A 217 -2.21 -25.02 -20.24
CA ASN A 217 -0.80 -25.42 -20.22
C ASN A 217 0.15 -24.31 -20.69
N ILE A 218 -0.35 -23.19 -21.19
CA ILE A 218 0.48 -22.05 -21.60
C ILE A 218 0.51 -21.04 -20.44
N PRO A 219 1.68 -20.80 -19.79
CA PRO A 219 1.76 -20.02 -18.54
C PRO A 219 1.22 -18.58 -18.62
N VAL A 220 1.18 -17.99 -19.81
CA VAL A 220 0.63 -16.65 -20.04
C VAL A 220 -0.90 -16.70 -20.17
N LEU A 221 -1.44 -17.73 -20.83
CA LEU A 221 -2.87 -17.91 -21.06
C LEU A 221 -3.58 -18.46 -19.83
N SER A 222 -2.90 -19.28 -19.02
CA SER A 222 -3.41 -19.75 -17.72
C SER A 222 -3.64 -18.60 -16.73
N LYS A 223 -2.81 -17.55 -16.79
CA LYS A 223 -3.07 -16.31 -16.04
C LYS A 223 -4.32 -15.58 -16.50
N LEU A 224 -4.73 -15.72 -17.77
CA LEU A 224 -5.99 -15.13 -18.27
C LEU A 224 -7.21 -15.88 -17.73
N LEU A 225 -7.11 -17.20 -17.55
CA LEU A 225 -8.14 -18.02 -16.90
C LEU A 225 -8.41 -17.55 -15.46
N LEU A 226 -7.37 -17.15 -14.70
CA LEU A 226 -7.53 -16.58 -13.35
C LEU A 226 -8.37 -15.30 -13.31
N TYR A 227 -8.46 -14.58 -14.42
CA TYR A 227 -9.28 -13.37 -14.54
C TYR A 227 -10.59 -13.61 -15.31
N SER A 228 -10.86 -14.86 -15.69
CA SER A 228 -12.09 -15.25 -16.36
C SER A 228 -13.24 -15.26 -15.35
N ASP A 229 -14.23 -14.40 -15.56
CA ASP A 229 -15.45 -14.31 -14.75
C ASP A 229 -16.67 -14.44 -15.66
N ALA A 230 -16.62 -15.46 -16.53
CA ALA A 230 -17.57 -15.70 -17.62
C ALA A 230 -19.03 -15.69 -17.14
N ASP A 231 -19.28 -16.22 -15.94
CA ASP A 231 -20.61 -16.41 -15.39
C ASP A 231 -21.26 -15.10 -14.90
N HIS A 232 -20.50 -14.03 -14.68
CA HIS A 232 -20.99 -12.79 -14.04
C HIS A 232 -20.91 -11.54 -14.94
N ILE A 233 -20.55 -11.69 -16.23
CA ILE A 233 -20.39 -10.56 -17.16
C ILE A 233 -21.76 -10.05 -17.65
N LYS A 234 -22.25 -9.00 -17.00
CA LYS A 234 -23.39 -8.21 -17.48
C LYS A 234 -23.02 -7.46 -18.77
N ILE A 235 -23.71 -7.76 -19.87
CA ILE A 235 -23.52 -7.16 -21.21
C ILE A 235 -23.63 -5.62 -21.16
N LEU A 236 -24.59 -5.11 -20.39
CA LEU A 236 -24.88 -3.67 -20.24
C LEU A 236 -24.27 -3.08 -18.97
N SER A 237 -23.05 -3.50 -18.62
CA SER A 237 -22.35 -2.89 -17.48
C SER A 237 -22.00 -1.42 -17.76
N VAL A 238 -21.96 -0.58 -16.73
CA VAL A 238 -21.58 0.85 -16.85
C VAL A 238 -20.25 1.05 -17.60
N PRO A 239 -19.16 0.27 -17.35
CA PRO A 239 -17.92 0.41 -18.11
C PRO A 239 -18.04 0.07 -19.61
N PHE A 240 -18.95 -0.83 -19.97
CA PHE A 240 -19.26 -1.15 -21.36
C PHE A 240 -20.03 0.00 -22.02
N LEU A 241 -21.13 0.46 -21.41
CA LEU A 241 -21.96 1.54 -21.93
C LEU A 241 -21.15 2.82 -22.16
N LEU A 242 -20.23 3.12 -21.25
CA LEU A 242 -19.34 4.28 -21.35
C LEU A 242 -18.42 4.18 -22.57
N ARG A 243 -17.72 3.06 -22.74
CA ARG A 243 -16.82 2.82 -23.88
C ARG A 243 -17.59 2.77 -25.20
N PHE A 244 -18.77 2.17 -25.19
CA PHE A 244 -19.68 2.15 -26.33
C PHE A 244 -20.13 3.56 -26.73
N SER A 245 -20.53 4.40 -25.78
CA SER A 245 -20.93 5.78 -26.07
C SER A 245 -19.79 6.58 -26.70
N ILE A 246 -18.57 6.45 -26.18
CA ILE A 246 -17.38 7.12 -26.72
C ILE A 246 -17.03 6.59 -28.11
N PHE A 247 -17.07 5.26 -28.29
CA PHE A 247 -16.87 4.63 -29.59
C PHE A 247 -17.88 5.13 -30.61
N ALA A 248 -19.17 5.11 -30.29
CA ALA A 248 -20.25 5.55 -31.17
C ALA A 248 -20.10 7.04 -31.54
N VAL A 249 -19.88 7.92 -30.57
CA VAL A 249 -19.71 9.36 -30.82
C VAL A 249 -18.47 9.63 -31.67
N THR A 250 -17.35 8.93 -31.43
CA THR A 250 -16.14 9.04 -32.24
C THR A 250 -16.35 8.52 -33.66
N MET A 251 -17.06 7.39 -33.81
CA MET A 251 -17.40 6.79 -35.11
C MET A 251 -18.29 7.70 -35.96
N ILE A 252 -19.33 8.29 -35.37
CA ILE A 252 -20.24 9.23 -36.06
C ILE A 252 -19.45 10.42 -36.66
N HIS A 253 -18.40 10.87 -35.96
CA HIS A 253 -17.58 12.00 -36.37
C HIS A 253 -16.29 11.58 -37.10
N TYR A 254 -16.05 10.30 -37.36
CA TYR A 254 -14.75 9.79 -37.81
C TYR A 254 -14.22 10.49 -39.06
N ASN A 255 -15.03 10.58 -40.12
CA ASN A 255 -14.59 11.21 -41.37
C ASN A 255 -14.18 12.67 -41.15
N LYS A 256 -15.02 13.46 -40.47
CA LYS A 256 -14.75 14.88 -40.15
C LYS A 256 -13.53 15.04 -39.23
N LEU A 257 -13.37 14.16 -38.24
CA LEU A 257 -12.21 14.15 -37.36
C LEU A 257 -10.93 13.90 -38.14
N THR A 258 -10.89 12.84 -38.96
CA THR A 258 -9.68 12.50 -39.73
C THR A 258 -9.36 13.51 -40.84
N GLU A 259 -10.35 14.26 -41.30
CA GLU A 259 -10.16 15.35 -42.26
C GLU A 259 -9.58 16.61 -41.59
N LYS A 260 -10.15 17.05 -40.48
CA LYS A 260 -9.69 18.25 -39.74
C LYS A 260 -8.37 18.00 -39.01
N PHE A 261 -8.20 16.81 -38.42
CA PHE A 261 -7.07 16.42 -37.59
C PHE A 261 -6.19 15.35 -38.25
N LYS A 262 -5.81 15.57 -39.52
CA LYS A 262 -5.00 14.61 -40.30
C LYS A 262 -3.75 14.14 -39.56
N ASN A 263 -3.02 15.07 -38.93
CA ASN A 263 -1.78 14.77 -38.19
C ASN A 263 -2.00 13.92 -36.93
N GLN A 264 -3.23 13.84 -36.44
CA GLN A 264 -3.61 13.05 -35.25
C GLN A 264 -4.52 11.87 -35.59
N LYS A 265 -4.63 11.50 -36.88
CA LYS A 265 -5.40 10.32 -37.31
C LYS A 265 -5.01 9.06 -36.54
N ASN A 266 -3.72 8.84 -36.29
CA ASN A 266 -3.24 7.68 -35.54
C ASN A 266 -3.83 7.62 -34.12
N LEU A 267 -4.02 8.76 -33.45
CA LEU A 267 -4.65 8.83 -32.13
C LEU A 267 -6.14 8.46 -32.21
N ILE A 268 -6.85 8.98 -33.22
CA ILE A 268 -8.27 8.68 -33.46
C ILE A 268 -8.46 7.17 -33.71
N ASP A 269 -7.65 6.60 -34.61
CA ASP A 269 -7.66 5.16 -34.90
C ASP A 269 -7.32 4.35 -33.65
N PHE A 270 -6.34 4.80 -32.85
CA PHE A 270 -5.92 4.13 -31.62
C PHE A 270 -7.05 4.04 -30.60
N VAL A 271 -7.82 5.12 -30.42
CA VAL A 271 -8.99 5.13 -29.53
C VAL A 271 -10.03 4.12 -30.01
N LEU A 272 -10.38 4.15 -31.30
CA LEU A 272 -11.37 3.22 -31.86
C LEU A 272 -10.94 1.76 -31.74
N LEU A 273 -9.69 1.44 -32.09
CA LEU A 273 -9.15 0.09 -31.95
C LEU A 273 -9.13 -0.38 -30.50
N ASN A 274 -8.77 0.48 -29.54
CA ASN A 274 -8.78 0.14 -28.11
C ASN A 274 -10.21 -0.12 -27.61
N MET A 275 -11.20 0.68 -28.04
CA MET A 275 -12.59 0.44 -27.67
C MET A 275 -13.12 -0.86 -28.26
N LEU A 276 -12.79 -1.15 -29.52
CA LEU A 276 -13.12 -2.44 -30.14
C LEU A 276 -12.47 -3.60 -29.39
N LEU A 277 -11.18 -3.51 -29.06
CA LEU A 277 -10.48 -4.53 -28.29
C LEU A 277 -11.19 -4.83 -26.96
N TYR A 278 -11.79 -3.83 -26.31
CA TYR A 278 -12.56 -4.05 -25.07
C TYR A 278 -13.77 -4.95 -25.31
N PHE A 279 -14.48 -4.78 -26.42
CA PHE A 279 -15.64 -5.60 -26.77
C PHE A 279 -15.27 -7.04 -27.10
N TYR A 280 -14.03 -7.26 -27.55
CA TYR A 280 -13.44 -8.57 -27.88
C TYR A 280 -12.76 -9.26 -26.69
N LEU A 281 -12.64 -8.60 -25.53
CA LEU A 281 -12.15 -9.18 -24.28
C LEU A 281 -13.27 -9.34 -23.24
N PRO A 282 -14.47 -9.86 -23.59
CA PRO A 282 -15.60 -9.86 -22.67
C PRO A 282 -15.37 -10.79 -21.48
N PHE A 283 -14.58 -11.86 -21.63
CA PHE A 283 -14.34 -12.91 -20.63
C PHE A 283 -13.67 -12.40 -19.35
N SER A 284 -13.04 -11.23 -19.36
CA SER A 284 -12.43 -10.64 -18.18
C SER A 284 -12.62 -9.13 -18.11
N LYS A 285 -13.50 -8.68 -17.21
CA LYS A 285 -13.75 -7.26 -16.95
C LYS A 285 -12.47 -6.53 -16.51
N VAL A 286 -11.68 -7.15 -15.64
CA VAL A 286 -10.45 -6.55 -15.09
C VAL A 286 -9.38 -6.44 -16.17
N LEU A 287 -9.11 -7.51 -16.91
CA LEU A 287 -8.12 -7.52 -17.97
C LEU A 287 -8.51 -6.56 -19.10
N GLY A 288 -9.75 -6.64 -19.60
CA GLY A 288 -10.26 -5.76 -20.64
C GLY A 288 -10.17 -4.29 -20.23
N THR A 289 -10.51 -3.97 -18.98
CA THR A 289 -10.38 -2.60 -18.45
C THR A 289 -8.92 -2.15 -18.40
N ARG A 290 -7.98 -2.99 -17.95
CA ARG A 290 -6.56 -2.66 -17.82
C ARG A 290 -5.85 -2.53 -19.17
N ILE A 291 -6.18 -3.36 -20.15
CA ILE A 291 -5.58 -3.31 -21.49
C ILE A 291 -6.11 -2.12 -22.28
N THR A 292 -7.40 -1.79 -22.17
CA THR A 292 -8.02 -0.74 -23.00
C THR A 292 -8.06 0.63 -22.35
N VAL A 293 -7.49 0.77 -21.15
CA VAL A 293 -7.40 2.05 -20.44
C VAL A 293 -6.65 3.09 -21.26
N PHE A 294 -5.68 2.71 -22.10
CA PHE A 294 -4.89 3.65 -22.90
C PHE A 294 -5.77 4.41 -23.90
N GLY A 295 -6.58 3.70 -24.69
CA GLY A 295 -7.52 4.35 -25.60
C GLY A 295 -8.61 5.13 -24.86
N TYR A 296 -9.05 4.63 -23.71
CA TYR A 296 -9.99 5.36 -22.85
C TYR A 296 -9.37 6.65 -22.28
N TYR A 297 -8.10 6.64 -21.91
CA TYR A 297 -7.36 7.83 -21.47
C TYR A 297 -7.25 8.88 -22.58
N ALA A 298 -7.06 8.45 -23.83
CA ALA A 298 -7.02 9.31 -25.00
C ALA A 298 -8.31 10.07 -25.33
N THR A 299 -9.42 9.73 -24.67
CA THR A 299 -10.70 10.45 -24.80
C THR A 299 -10.64 11.87 -24.25
N VAL A 300 -9.70 12.15 -23.34
CA VAL A 300 -9.38 13.51 -22.86
C VAL A 300 -9.03 14.46 -24.02
N ILE A 301 -8.49 13.93 -25.12
CA ILE A 301 -8.16 14.69 -26.32
C ILE A 301 -9.27 14.59 -27.37
N ILE A 302 -9.79 13.37 -27.61
CA ILE A 302 -10.79 13.13 -28.66
C ILE A 302 -12.11 13.86 -28.41
N LEU A 303 -12.62 13.90 -27.17
CA LEU A 303 -13.91 14.57 -26.90
C LEU A 303 -13.84 16.09 -27.15
N PRO A 304 -12.80 16.82 -26.71
CA PRO A 304 -12.58 18.20 -27.13
C PRO A 304 -12.43 18.40 -28.64
N MET A 305 -11.78 17.49 -29.36
CA MET A 305 -11.70 17.55 -30.83
C MET A 305 -13.09 17.45 -31.47
N ILE A 306 -13.94 16.55 -30.99
CA ILE A 306 -15.32 16.40 -31.48
C ILE A 306 -16.11 17.69 -31.22
N LEU A 307 -15.97 18.28 -30.03
CA LEU A 307 -16.60 19.56 -29.70
C LEU A 307 -16.19 20.67 -30.68
N SER A 308 -14.94 20.68 -31.16
CA SER A 308 -14.46 21.69 -32.11
C SER A 308 -14.95 21.49 -33.54
N LEU A 309 -15.63 20.38 -33.86
CA LEU A 309 -16.25 20.15 -35.17
C LEU A 309 -17.57 20.90 -35.36
N TYR A 310 -18.19 21.37 -34.28
CA TYR A 310 -19.48 22.07 -34.35
C TYR A 310 -19.27 23.57 -34.59
N GLU A 311 -19.49 24.00 -35.83
CA GLU A 311 -19.47 25.42 -36.22
C GLU A 311 -20.78 26.15 -35.85
N ASP A 312 -21.92 25.44 -35.88
CA ASP A 312 -23.20 25.99 -35.44
C ASP A 312 -23.18 26.28 -33.94
N LYS A 313 -23.43 27.54 -33.58
CA LYS A 313 -23.36 28.02 -32.20
C LYS A 313 -24.35 27.33 -31.26
N LYS A 314 -25.53 26.92 -31.73
CA LYS A 314 -26.54 26.22 -30.90
C LYS A 314 -26.11 24.78 -30.66
N LEU A 315 -25.67 24.07 -31.71
CA LEU A 315 -25.17 22.69 -31.59
C LEU A 315 -23.89 22.63 -30.74
N TYR A 316 -22.97 23.58 -30.92
CA TYR A 316 -21.79 23.71 -30.08
C TYR A 316 -22.16 23.87 -28.60
N LYS A 317 -23.09 24.78 -28.29
CA LYS A 317 -23.56 24.99 -26.91
C LYS A 317 -24.19 23.72 -26.32
N LEU A 318 -25.02 23.02 -27.10
CA LEU A 318 -25.62 21.76 -26.67
C LEU A 318 -24.55 20.70 -26.40
N ALA A 319 -23.63 20.47 -27.34
CA ALA A 319 -22.53 19.53 -27.18
C ALA A 319 -21.63 19.88 -25.98
N PHE A 320 -21.37 21.17 -25.76
CA PHE A 320 -20.62 21.68 -24.61
C PHE A 320 -21.31 21.36 -23.29
N VAL A 321 -22.62 21.61 -23.19
CA VAL A 321 -23.42 21.32 -21.98
C VAL A 321 -23.48 19.81 -21.72
N VAL A 322 -23.65 19.00 -22.77
CA VAL A 322 -23.62 17.54 -22.66
C VAL A 322 -22.25 17.06 -22.14
N LEU A 323 -21.16 17.60 -22.68
CA LEU A 323 -19.81 17.27 -22.22
C LEU A 323 -19.55 17.73 -20.78
N LEU A 324 -20.09 18.88 -20.37
CA LEU A 324 -20.01 19.34 -18.99
C LEU A 324 -20.80 18.43 -18.03
N GLY A 325 -22.00 17.99 -18.41
CA GLY A 325 -22.78 17.00 -17.68
C GLY A 325 -22.08 15.65 -17.58
N PHE A 326 -21.41 15.22 -18.65
CA PHE A 326 -20.53 14.04 -18.65
C PHE A 326 -19.40 14.18 -17.62
N ASN A 327 -18.70 15.33 -17.58
CA ASN A 327 -17.65 15.60 -16.59
C ASN A 327 -18.19 15.52 -15.14
N GLY A 328 -19.36 16.12 -14.87
CA GLY A 328 -19.99 16.03 -13.54
C GLY A 328 -20.32 14.59 -13.14
N THR A 329 -20.85 13.81 -14.09
CA THR A 329 -21.19 12.39 -13.86
C THR A 329 -19.93 11.54 -13.64
N GLN A 330 -18.86 11.75 -14.43
CA GLN A 330 -17.59 11.05 -14.23
C GLN A 330 -16.92 11.42 -12.92
N PHE A 331 -16.92 12.70 -12.55
CA PHE A 331 -16.36 13.16 -11.29
C PHE A 331 -17.06 12.51 -10.09
N TYR A 332 -18.40 12.49 -10.09
CA TYR A 332 -19.16 11.79 -9.05
C TYR A 332 -18.87 10.28 -9.02
N ASN A 333 -18.82 9.64 -10.18
CA ASN A 333 -18.51 8.22 -10.31
C ASN A 333 -17.11 7.87 -9.79
N GLU A 334 -16.09 8.69 -10.11
CA GLU A 334 -14.74 8.50 -9.61
C GLU A 334 -14.63 8.75 -8.11
N LEU A 335 -15.32 9.76 -7.56
CA LEU A 335 -15.41 9.95 -6.11
C LEU A 335 -16.06 8.76 -5.40
N ALA A 336 -17.19 8.25 -5.92
CA ALA A 336 -17.87 7.09 -5.34
C ALA A 336 -16.99 5.84 -5.39
N LYS A 337 -16.26 5.62 -6.49
CA LYS A 337 -15.27 4.54 -6.59
C LYS A 337 -14.12 4.72 -5.62
N GLN A 338 -13.66 5.96 -5.40
CA GLN A 338 -12.60 6.23 -4.43
C GLN A 338 -13.03 5.88 -3.01
N VAL A 339 -14.20 6.36 -2.57
CA VAL A 339 -14.77 6.03 -1.26
C VAL A 339 -14.84 4.51 -1.09
N LYS A 340 -15.41 3.81 -2.07
CA LYS A 340 -15.53 2.34 -2.02
C LYS A 340 -14.19 1.60 -1.97
N ARG A 341 -13.20 2.04 -2.75
CA ARG A 341 -11.90 1.34 -2.90
C ARG A 341 -10.92 1.64 -1.78
N THR A 342 -10.96 2.86 -1.24
CA THR A 342 -10.17 3.24 -0.08
C THR A 342 -10.77 2.71 1.22
N GLY A 343 -12.00 2.20 1.19
CA GLY A 343 -12.74 1.79 2.37
C GLY A 343 -13.12 2.99 3.24
N TYR A 344 -13.33 4.17 2.65
CA TYR A 344 -13.60 5.37 3.44
C TYR A 344 -15.00 5.32 4.07
N GLU A 345 -15.09 5.30 5.39
CA GLU A 345 -16.36 5.02 6.09
C GLU A 345 -17.06 6.24 6.67
N TYR A 346 -16.38 7.39 6.79
CA TYR A 346 -17.00 8.60 7.34
C TYR A 346 -18.26 9.02 6.55
N SER A 347 -18.27 8.78 5.23
CA SER A 347 -19.48 8.96 4.43
C SER A 347 -19.51 8.02 3.23
N PRO A 348 -20.63 7.31 3.00
CA PRO A 348 -20.76 6.36 1.90
C PRO A 348 -20.83 7.04 0.52
N THR A 349 -21.08 8.35 0.48
CA THR A 349 -21.30 9.10 -0.77
C THR A 349 -20.40 10.32 -0.93
N ARG A 350 -19.65 10.70 0.12
CA ARG A 350 -18.80 11.89 0.11
C ARG A 350 -17.40 11.57 0.58
N LEU A 351 -16.42 11.97 -0.22
CA LEU A 351 -15.03 11.95 0.20
C LEU A 351 -14.73 13.27 0.91
N ASN A 352 -14.63 13.20 2.23
CA ASN A 352 -14.17 14.34 3.02
C ASN A 352 -12.65 14.49 2.91
N ILE A 353 -12.17 15.65 3.32
CA ILE A 353 -10.74 15.96 3.25
C ILE A 353 -10.09 15.36 4.50
N GLU A 354 -9.39 14.24 4.31
CA GLU A 354 -8.33 13.83 5.24
C GLU A 354 -7.03 14.47 4.79
N THR A 355 -6.33 15.13 5.71
CA THR A 355 -5.08 15.83 5.39
C THR A 355 -3.87 15.20 6.06
N ILE A 356 -2.68 15.41 5.50
CA ILE A 356 -1.45 14.97 6.15
C ILE A 356 -1.18 15.60 7.52
N PHE A 357 -1.85 16.72 7.82
CA PHE A 357 -1.77 17.41 9.10
C PHE A 357 -2.69 16.80 10.16
N GLN A 358 -3.75 16.10 9.73
CA GLN A 358 -4.72 15.42 10.59
C GLN A 358 -4.96 14.02 10.03
N LYS A 359 -4.02 13.12 10.30
CA LYS A 359 -4.06 11.74 9.83
C LYS A 359 -5.06 10.95 10.65
N ASN A 360 -6.19 10.56 10.05
CA ASN A 360 -7.15 9.67 10.69
C ASN A 360 -7.21 8.33 9.95
N TYR A 361 -6.43 7.35 10.44
CA TYR A 361 -6.40 6.00 9.89
C TYR A 361 -7.72 5.25 10.10
N ALA A 362 -8.43 5.54 11.20
CA ALA A 362 -9.70 4.89 11.54
C ALA A 362 -10.81 5.15 10.52
N ASN A 363 -10.71 6.22 9.72
CA ASN A 363 -11.69 6.51 8.67
C ASN A 363 -11.55 5.60 7.43
N PHE A 364 -10.51 4.78 7.36
CA PHE A 364 -10.24 3.87 6.24
C PHE A 364 -10.34 2.42 6.69
N ASN A 365 -11.39 1.73 6.24
CA ASN A 365 -11.52 0.29 6.31
C ASN A 365 -10.61 -0.36 5.26
N ASN A 366 -9.31 -0.29 5.55
CA ASN A 366 -8.24 -0.76 4.70
C ASN A 366 -7.14 -1.35 5.57
N MET A 367 -6.82 -2.62 5.36
CA MET A 367 -5.82 -3.34 6.15
C MET A 367 -4.45 -2.66 6.12
N TYR A 368 -4.03 -2.15 4.97
CA TYR A 368 -2.75 -1.44 4.89
C TYR A 368 -2.78 -0.13 5.70
N ALA A 369 -3.94 0.51 5.87
CA ALA A 369 -4.05 1.68 6.76
C ALA A 369 -3.81 1.29 8.22
N PHE A 370 -4.38 0.16 8.67
CA PHE A 370 -4.10 -0.40 10.00
C PHE A 370 -2.61 -0.72 10.19
N GLU A 371 -1.99 -1.41 9.23
CA GLU A 371 -0.57 -1.77 9.31
C GLU A 371 0.34 -0.54 9.39
N VAL A 372 0.06 0.49 8.60
CA VAL A 372 0.80 1.75 8.65
C VAL A 372 0.59 2.44 9.99
N GLN A 373 -0.65 2.51 10.51
CA GLN A 373 -0.92 3.10 11.82
C GLN A 373 -0.14 2.39 12.93
N ASN A 374 -0.23 1.06 13.00
CA ASN A 374 0.47 0.26 14.00
C ASN A 374 2.00 0.40 13.85
N GLY A 375 2.51 0.42 12.62
CA GLY A 375 3.93 0.62 12.34
C GLY A 375 4.45 2.00 12.78
N GLU A 376 3.67 3.07 12.60
CA GLU A 376 4.04 4.41 13.06
C GLU A 376 4.07 4.51 14.59
N LEU A 377 3.13 3.85 15.29
CA LEU A 377 3.13 3.76 16.75
C LEU A 377 4.40 3.05 17.26
N VAL A 378 4.75 1.91 16.67
CA VAL A 378 5.97 1.17 17.02
C VAL A 378 7.21 2.04 16.82
N LYS A 379 7.35 2.72 15.66
CA LYS A 379 8.51 3.60 15.37
C LYS A 379 8.61 4.75 16.37
N ALA A 380 7.49 5.37 16.74
CA ALA A 380 7.47 6.48 17.69
C ALA A 380 8.00 6.03 19.06
N GLN A 381 7.58 4.86 19.53
CA GLN A 381 8.06 4.29 20.79
C GLN A 381 9.52 3.86 20.74
N VAL A 382 9.96 3.22 19.65
CA VAL A 382 11.38 2.88 19.47
C VAL A 382 12.25 4.13 19.56
N LYS A 383 11.82 5.22 18.91
CA LYS A 383 12.53 6.50 18.96
C LYS A 383 12.54 7.09 20.37
N ASP A 384 11.41 7.11 21.07
CA ASP A 384 11.33 7.60 22.45
C ASP A 384 12.21 6.75 23.39
N TYR A 385 12.19 5.43 23.21
CA TYR A 385 13.03 4.50 23.94
C TYR A 385 14.52 4.82 23.75
N GLN A 386 14.97 5.00 22.51
CA GLN A 386 16.35 5.35 22.19
C GLN A 386 16.76 6.74 22.72
N GLN A 387 15.88 7.74 22.63
CA GLN A 387 16.22 9.12 22.96
C GLN A 387 16.16 9.40 24.47
N ASN A 388 15.16 8.87 25.14
CA ASN A 388 14.82 9.23 26.51
C ASN A 388 15.01 8.05 27.46
N LYS A 389 14.35 6.92 27.19
CA LYS A 389 14.29 5.80 28.15
C LYS A 389 15.65 5.14 28.37
N MET A 390 16.38 4.85 27.29
CA MET A 390 17.75 4.34 27.34
C MET A 390 18.66 5.23 28.19
N ARG A 391 18.63 6.56 27.99
CA ARG A 391 19.50 7.46 28.76
C ARG A 391 19.19 7.44 30.26
N THR A 392 17.92 7.46 30.64
CA THR A 392 17.52 7.38 32.05
C THR A 392 17.78 6.02 32.66
N VAL A 393 17.52 4.94 31.92
CA VAL A 393 17.69 3.57 32.37
C VAL A 393 19.17 3.22 32.56
N TYR A 394 20.04 3.66 31.64
CA TYR A 394 21.49 3.50 31.77
C TYR A 394 22.12 4.33 32.89
N ALA A 395 21.41 5.34 33.38
CA ALA A 395 21.87 6.14 34.52
C ALA A 395 21.44 5.57 35.88
N GLN A 396 20.56 4.57 35.91
CA GLN A 396 20.01 3.98 37.14
C GLN A 396 20.52 2.56 37.34
N GLU A 397 21.69 2.44 37.96
CA GLU A 397 22.14 1.19 38.55
C GLU A 397 21.39 0.96 39.87
N ALA A 398 20.73 -0.18 40.01
CA ALA A 398 20.02 -0.59 41.21
C ALA A 398 20.77 -1.77 41.86
N LEU A 399 20.80 -1.78 43.19
CA LEU A 399 21.21 -2.97 43.92
C LEU A 399 20.20 -4.09 43.68
N TYR A 400 20.69 -5.32 43.69
CA TYR A 400 19.84 -6.50 43.64
C TYR A 400 18.81 -6.48 44.78
N ASP A 401 17.53 -6.61 44.43
CA ASP A 401 16.41 -6.72 45.39
C ASP A 401 15.69 -8.06 45.16
N PRO A 402 15.75 -9.00 46.11
CA PRO A 402 15.15 -10.33 45.93
C PRO A 402 13.63 -10.34 45.78
N ASN A 403 12.95 -9.22 46.06
CA ASN A 403 11.51 -9.09 45.89
C ASN A 403 11.10 -8.64 44.48
N LEU A 404 12.07 -8.21 43.66
CA LEU A 404 11.82 -7.79 42.28
C LEU A 404 12.13 -8.93 41.31
N VAL A 405 11.35 -9.00 40.24
CA VAL A 405 11.62 -9.88 39.11
C VAL A 405 12.83 -9.35 38.33
N HIS A 406 13.66 -10.27 37.81
CA HIS A 406 14.86 -9.96 37.05
C HIS A 406 14.82 -10.59 35.65
N LEU A 407 15.27 -9.82 34.67
CA LEU A 407 15.19 -10.14 33.25
C LEU A 407 16.56 -10.09 32.60
N SER A 408 16.90 -11.13 31.85
CA SER A 408 18.08 -11.10 30.98
C SER A 408 17.70 -10.47 29.64
N VAL A 409 18.35 -9.34 29.34
CA VAL A 409 18.01 -8.51 28.18
C VAL A 409 19.24 -8.15 27.37
N LYS A 410 19.06 -7.99 26.05
CA LYS A 410 20.10 -7.46 25.15
C LYS A 410 20.19 -5.94 25.29
N PHE A 411 21.40 -5.44 25.45
CA PHE A 411 21.71 -4.02 25.52
C PHE A 411 22.03 -3.48 24.11
N PRO A 412 21.44 -2.34 23.69
CA PRO A 412 21.67 -1.78 22.35
C PRO A 412 23.10 -1.33 22.04
N ASP A 413 23.85 -0.85 23.04
CA ASP A 413 25.15 -0.17 22.84
C ASP A 413 26.34 -0.92 23.47
N SER A 414 26.40 -2.25 23.41
CA SER A 414 27.61 -2.97 23.87
C SER A 414 28.80 -2.60 22.96
N GLU A 415 29.67 -1.71 23.43
CA GLU A 415 30.85 -1.25 22.68
C GLU A 415 31.74 -2.42 22.23
N LYS A 416 32.41 -2.23 21.08
CA LYS A 416 33.49 -3.10 20.61
C LYS A 416 34.58 -3.18 21.68
N VAL A 417 34.58 -4.25 22.46
CA VAL A 417 35.81 -4.65 23.14
C VAL A 417 36.81 -5.06 22.05
N LYS A 418 38.09 -4.74 22.27
CA LYS A 418 39.19 -4.71 21.28
C LYS A 418 39.13 -5.87 20.26
N LYS A 419 39.58 -5.60 19.03
CA LYS A 419 39.68 -6.57 17.92
C LYS A 419 40.29 -7.90 18.42
N GLY A 420 39.45 -8.94 18.58
CA GLY A 420 39.84 -10.25 19.14
C GLY A 420 39.04 -10.70 20.37
N GLU A 421 38.22 -9.82 20.97
CA GLU A 421 37.33 -10.16 22.08
C GLU A 421 35.88 -10.29 21.61
N ASP A 422 35.17 -11.26 22.19
CA ASP A 422 33.76 -11.53 21.86
C ASP A 422 32.82 -10.56 22.57
N PHE A 423 31.80 -10.06 21.86
CA PHE A 423 30.84 -9.06 22.37
C PHE A 423 29.96 -9.61 23.50
N LEU A 424 30.07 -9.00 24.69
CA LEU A 424 29.12 -9.20 25.79
C LEU A 424 27.94 -8.24 25.57
N THR A 425 26.78 -8.80 25.22
CA THR A 425 25.59 -8.04 24.80
C THR A 425 24.43 -8.17 25.77
N TYR A 426 24.49 -9.12 26.71
CA TYR A 426 23.40 -9.43 27.63
C TYR A 426 23.76 -9.06 29.06
N GLY A 427 22.87 -8.28 29.68
CA GLY A 427 22.90 -7.90 31.09
C GLY A 427 21.60 -8.29 31.80
N ILE A 428 21.38 -7.74 33.00
CA ILE A 428 20.22 -8.02 33.84
C ILE A 428 19.56 -6.71 34.26
N VAL A 429 18.24 -6.65 34.09
CA VAL A 429 17.40 -5.54 34.56
C VAL A 429 16.32 -6.07 35.50
N ASN A 430 15.82 -5.24 36.40
CA ASN A 430 14.65 -5.58 37.19
C ASN A 430 13.34 -5.26 36.45
N GLU A 431 12.19 -5.67 36.98
CA GLU A 431 10.85 -5.37 36.44
C GLU A 431 10.51 -3.88 36.35
N LYS A 432 11.24 -3.02 37.07
CA LYS A 432 11.13 -1.56 36.95
C LYS A 432 11.95 -0.99 35.79
N GLY A 433 12.67 -1.86 35.07
CA GLY A 433 13.56 -1.51 33.97
C GLY A 433 14.89 -0.91 34.41
N GLN A 434 15.26 -1.01 35.70
CA GLN A 434 16.54 -0.50 36.20
C GLN A 434 17.65 -1.54 36.00
N ILE A 435 18.87 -1.09 35.75
CA ILE A 435 20.01 -1.99 35.51
C ILE A 435 20.48 -2.56 36.84
N VAL A 436 20.44 -3.88 36.95
CA VAL A 436 20.99 -4.62 38.10
C VAL A 436 22.39 -5.15 37.77
N GLU A 437 22.61 -5.51 36.51
CA GLU A 437 23.92 -5.95 36.01
C GLU A 437 24.11 -5.46 34.57
N LEU A 438 25.24 -4.78 34.31
CA LEU A 438 25.67 -4.41 32.96
C LEU A 438 25.97 -5.64 32.09
N PRO A 439 26.13 -5.50 30.76
CA PRO A 439 26.39 -6.62 29.89
C PRO A 439 27.63 -7.44 30.26
N THR A 440 27.43 -8.69 30.69
CA THR A 440 28.48 -9.63 31.11
C THR A 440 28.46 -10.94 30.33
N ALA A 441 27.47 -11.18 29.45
CA ALA A 441 27.36 -12.42 28.67
C ALA A 441 27.12 -12.23 27.17
N LYS A 442 27.54 -13.24 26.39
CA LYS A 442 27.33 -13.32 24.92
C LYS A 442 25.94 -13.83 24.54
N SER A 443 25.30 -14.56 25.45
CA SER A 443 23.96 -15.11 25.31
C SER A 443 23.14 -14.76 26.53
N ARG A 444 21.82 -14.84 26.39
CA ARG A 444 20.86 -14.62 27.48
C ARG A 444 21.18 -15.53 28.67
N PHE A 445 21.13 -14.96 29.86
CA PHE A 445 21.12 -15.75 31.10
C PHE A 445 19.82 -16.52 31.19
N LYS A 446 19.86 -17.74 31.71
CA LYS A 446 18.66 -18.32 32.31
C LYS A 446 18.62 -17.88 33.75
N ILE A 447 17.56 -17.18 34.12
CA ILE A 447 17.37 -16.67 35.48
C ILE A 447 16.44 -17.63 36.21
N TYR A 448 16.78 -17.98 37.45
CA TYR A 448 15.97 -18.81 38.34
C TYR A 448 15.90 -18.11 39.70
N GLY A 449 14.89 -17.26 39.91
CA GLY A 449 14.78 -16.43 41.10
C GLY A 449 16.04 -15.57 41.32
N PRO A 450 16.78 -15.76 42.43
CA PRO A 450 17.99 -15.00 42.72
C PRO A 450 19.24 -15.46 41.93
N PHE A 451 19.14 -16.54 41.14
CA PHE A 451 20.27 -17.19 40.51
C PHE A 451 20.28 -17.02 38.99
N VAL A 452 21.48 -17.03 38.39
CA VAL A 452 21.68 -17.08 36.94
C VAL A 452 22.50 -18.28 36.53
N GLU A 453 22.09 -18.97 35.47
CA GLU A 453 22.84 -20.04 34.79
C GLU A 453 23.69 -19.41 33.67
N GLU A 454 25.00 -19.61 33.76
CA GLU A 454 25.96 -19.28 32.72
C GLU A 454 26.49 -20.55 32.07
N THR A 455 26.59 -20.53 30.74
CA THR A 455 27.16 -21.64 29.97
C THR A 455 28.58 -21.26 29.55
N ILE A 456 29.57 -22.01 30.01
CA ILE A 456 30.99 -21.79 29.70
C ILE A 456 31.52 -22.95 28.86
N GLY A 457 32.22 -22.62 27.76
CA GLY A 457 32.86 -23.59 26.87
C GLY A 457 32.34 -23.53 25.43
N GLU A 458 33.04 -24.19 24.50
CA GLU A 458 32.60 -24.35 23.12
C GLU A 458 31.42 -25.34 23.02
N ARG A 459 30.63 -25.28 21.94
CA ARG A 459 29.40 -26.09 21.74
C ARG A 459 29.56 -27.59 22.06
N SER A 460 30.77 -28.12 21.95
CA SER A 460 31.09 -29.54 22.16
C SER A 460 31.33 -29.92 23.63
N TYR A 461 31.67 -28.96 24.49
CA TYR A 461 32.02 -29.16 25.90
C TYR A 461 31.58 -27.96 26.75
N SER A 462 30.27 -27.82 26.95
CA SER A 462 29.71 -26.74 27.78
C SER A 462 29.52 -27.20 29.23
N SER A 463 30.08 -26.45 30.18
CA SER A 463 29.77 -26.59 31.61
C SER A 463 28.78 -25.51 32.03
N LYS A 464 27.85 -25.86 32.93
CA LYS A 464 26.89 -24.92 33.51
C LYS A 464 27.40 -24.46 34.87
N LEU A 465 27.51 -23.16 35.05
CA LEU A 465 27.78 -22.54 36.35
C LEU A 465 26.57 -21.74 36.81
N TYR A 466 26.38 -21.66 38.12
CA TYR A 466 25.33 -20.86 38.71
C TYR A 466 25.93 -19.84 39.66
N ARG A 467 25.36 -18.64 39.70
CA ARG A 467 25.75 -17.60 40.67
C ARG A 467 24.53 -16.78 41.07
N LYS A 468 24.64 -15.99 42.14
CA LYS A 468 23.60 -15.02 42.49
C LYS A 468 23.70 -13.76 41.63
N ILE A 469 22.59 -13.13 41.31
CA ILE A 469 22.57 -11.84 40.60
C ILE A 469 23.35 -10.80 41.41
N GLY A 470 24.22 -10.03 40.73
CA GLY A 470 25.08 -9.04 41.39
C GLY A 470 26.21 -9.61 42.25
N ASN A 471 26.41 -10.94 42.27
CA ASN A 471 27.51 -11.59 42.97
C ASN A 471 28.28 -12.53 42.02
N PRO A 472 29.60 -12.31 41.81
CA PRO A 472 30.38 -13.11 40.89
C PRO A 472 30.70 -14.53 41.41
N LEU A 473 30.42 -14.84 42.68
CA LEU A 473 30.74 -16.14 43.26
C LEU A 473 29.79 -17.24 42.79
N VAL A 474 30.38 -18.34 42.29
CA VAL A 474 29.67 -19.54 41.87
C VAL A 474 29.05 -20.25 43.07
N VAL A 475 27.84 -20.78 42.90
CA VAL A 475 27.11 -21.58 43.87
C VAL A 475 26.88 -23.00 43.34
N ASP A 476 26.83 -23.97 44.25
CA ASP A 476 26.58 -25.37 43.91
C ASP A 476 25.18 -25.61 43.37
N TYR A 477 25.05 -26.55 42.43
CA TYR A 477 23.79 -26.89 41.77
C TYR A 477 22.69 -27.26 42.77
N ASP A 478 23.02 -27.99 43.84
CA ASP A 478 22.05 -28.42 44.86
C ASP A 478 21.38 -27.23 45.56
N THR A 479 22.04 -26.07 45.62
CA THR A 479 21.48 -24.83 46.17
C THR A 479 20.43 -24.20 45.23
N VAL A 480 20.61 -24.37 43.92
CA VAL A 480 19.80 -23.73 42.89
C VAL A 480 18.65 -24.64 42.44
N LYS A 481 18.86 -25.97 42.52
CA LYS A 481 17.94 -27.01 42.08
C LYS A 481 16.49 -26.81 42.51
N PRO A 482 16.15 -26.49 43.78
CA PRO A 482 14.75 -26.29 44.18
C PRO A 482 14.06 -25.15 43.40
N THR A 483 14.81 -24.09 43.07
CA THR A 483 14.29 -22.94 42.32
C THR A 483 14.10 -23.28 40.85
N ILE A 484 15.02 -24.06 40.28
CA ILE A 484 14.93 -24.57 38.91
C ILE A 484 13.73 -25.50 38.76
N ASP A 485 13.57 -26.44 39.68
CA ASP A 485 12.50 -27.44 39.65
C ASP A 485 11.12 -26.75 39.74
N ALA A 486 10.95 -25.78 40.64
CA ALA A 486 9.71 -25.00 40.76
C ALA A 486 9.37 -24.21 39.47
N ARG A 487 10.38 -23.56 38.86
CA ARG A 487 10.17 -22.82 37.59
C ARG A 487 9.87 -23.76 36.42
N ASN A 488 10.54 -24.91 36.36
CA ASN A 488 10.32 -25.91 35.33
C ASN A 488 8.96 -26.60 35.45
N GLU A 489 8.48 -26.83 36.66
CA GLU A 489 7.12 -27.34 36.91
C GLU A 489 6.07 -26.33 36.39
N PHE A 490 6.26 -25.05 36.69
CA PHE A 490 5.41 -23.98 36.16
C PHE A 490 5.43 -23.94 34.62
N ASN A 491 6.61 -23.89 33.99
CA ASN A 491 6.75 -23.80 32.54
C ASN A 491 6.31 -25.07 31.81
N GLY A 492 6.61 -26.26 32.35
CA GLY A 492 6.20 -27.54 31.78
C GLY A 492 4.66 -27.70 31.76
N SER A 493 3.96 -27.11 32.72
CA SER A 493 2.49 -27.04 32.71
C SER A 493 1.92 -26.20 31.55
N ARG A 494 2.74 -25.30 30.97
CA ARG A 494 2.38 -24.46 29.81
C ARG A 494 2.81 -25.09 28.50
N ASP A 495 4.04 -25.60 28.40
CA ASP A 495 4.56 -26.27 27.19
C ASP A 495 3.74 -27.52 26.81
N SER A 496 3.11 -28.16 27.80
CA SER A 496 2.18 -29.28 27.59
C SER A 496 0.83 -28.87 26.99
N LYS A 497 0.53 -27.57 26.90
CA LYS A 497 -0.68 -27.04 26.29
C LYS A 497 -0.32 -26.24 25.03
N PRO A 498 -0.72 -26.71 23.83
CA PRO A 498 -0.39 -25.99 22.60
C PRO A 498 -1.02 -24.60 22.63
N PHE A 499 -0.24 -23.58 22.28
CA PHE A 499 -0.82 -22.27 22.03
C PHE A 499 -1.69 -22.37 20.76
N PRO A 500 -2.97 -21.93 20.80
CA PRO A 500 -3.62 -21.18 21.87
C PRO A 500 -4.04 -21.99 23.12
N MET A 501 -3.58 -21.54 24.30
CA MET A 501 -3.62 -22.28 25.57
C MET A 501 -5.03 -22.57 26.13
N THR A 502 -6.04 -21.81 25.72
CA THR A 502 -7.46 -22.18 25.71
C THR A 502 -8.16 -21.18 24.81
N MET A 503 -8.63 -21.62 23.64
CA MET A 503 -9.51 -20.80 22.83
C MET A 503 -10.87 -20.75 23.51
N VAL A 504 -11.31 -19.57 23.94
CA VAL A 504 -12.72 -19.37 24.24
C VAL A 504 -13.35 -19.00 22.91
N PRO A 505 -14.11 -19.89 22.24
CA PRO A 505 -14.76 -19.58 20.98
C PRO A 505 -15.88 -18.56 21.21
N LYS A 506 -15.51 -17.29 21.31
CA LYS A 506 -16.42 -16.18 21.05
C LYS A 506 -16.19 -15.77 19.60
N HIS A 507 -16.83 -16.47 18.67
CA HIS A 507 -17.12 -15.89 17.35
C HIS A 507 -18.16 -14.80 17.54
N LYS A 508 -17.72 -13.67 18.06
CA LYS A 508 -18.48 -12.43 18.12
C LYS A 508 -17.80 -11.48 17.15
N VAL A 509 -18.57 -10.79 16.33
CA VAL A 509 -18.16 -9.49 15.82
C VAL A 509 -17.83 -8.68 17.07
N ILE A 510 -16.56 -8.36 17.26
CA ILE A 510 -16.09 -7.80 18.52
C ILE A 510 -16.38 -6.31 18.50
N GLU A 511 -17.44 -5.92 19.21
CA GLU A 511 -17.70 -4.53 19.53
C GLU A 511 -16.88 -4.17 20.77
N TYR A 512 -15.59 -3.87 20.57
CA TYR A 512 -14.80 -3.12 21.54
C TYR A 512 -14.72 -1.68 21.06
N ASP A 513 -15.16 -0.74 21.90
CA ASP A 513 -15.11 0.68 21.58
C ASP A 513 -13.69 1.20 21.36
N GLU A 514 -12.69 0.53 21.95
CA GLU A 514 -11.28 0.83 21.81
C GLU A 514 -10.73 0.46 20.41
N LEU A 515 -11.34 -0.52 19.73
CA LEU A 515 -11.01 -0.84 18.33
C LEU A 515 -11.56 0.20 17.34
N ASN A 516 -12.44 1.10 17.78
CA ASN A 516 -12.87 2.22 16.93
C ASN A 516 -11.69 3.11 16.52
N ALA A 517 -10.62 3.16 17.33
CA ALA A 517 -9.39 3.88 17.01
C ALA A 517 -8.57 3.24 15.87
N TYR A 518 -8.87 1.99 15.51
CA TYR A 518 -8.14 1.16 14.53
C TYR A 518 -9.00 0.71 13.34
N ASN A 519 -10.22 1.26 13.21
CA ASN A 519 -11.28 0.79 12.32
C ASN A 519 -11.63 -0.70 12.53
N LYS A 520 -12.69 -0.96 13.31
CA LYS A 520 -13.17 -2.32 13.65
C LYS A 520 -13.48 -3.21 12.45
N ASN A 521 -13.78 -2.64 11.28
CA ASN A 521 -14.17 -3.41 10.10
C ASN A 521 -12.98 -4.04 9.36
N THR A 522 -11.76 -3.62 9.70
CA THR A 522 -10.51 -4.18 9.19
C THR A 522 -10.14 -5.52 9.86
N VAL A 523 -10.75 -5.82 11.02
CA VAL A 523 -10.52 -7.05 11.79
C VAL A 523 -11.45 -8.14 11.25
N TRP A 524 -10.89 -9.14 10.59
CA TRP A 524 -11.68 -10.21 9.98
C TRP A 524 -12.21 -11.19 11.02
N ARG A 525 -11.38 -11.52 12.02
CA ARG A 525 -11.74 -12.33 13.18
C ARG A 525 -10.98 -11.83 14.40
N GLY A 526 -11.62 -11.88 15.55
CA GLY A 526 -10.92 -11.75 16.82
C GLY A 526 -11.13 -13.00 17.66
N SER A 527 -10.11 -13.39 18.40
CA SER A 527 -10.18 -14.47 19.38
C SER A 527 -9.59 -13.99 20.68
N ILE A 528 -10.26 -14.34 21.78
CA ILE A 528 -9.75 -14.12 23.12
C ILE A 528 -9.18 -15.45 23.63
N TYR A 529 -7.94 -15.41 24.08
CA TYR A 529 -7.25 -16.54 24.70
C TYR A 529 -7.02 -16.22 26.17
N LYS A 530 -7.64 -17.02 27.04
CA LYS A 530 -7.50 -16.82 28.48
C LYS A 530 -6.11 -17.30 28.92
N ASP A 531 -5.44 -16.54 29.78
CA ASP A 531 -4.27 -17.07 30.47
C ASP A 531 -4.74 -18.13 31.49
N LEU A 532 -4.07 -19.28 31.48
CA LEU A 532 -4.48 -20.42 32.29
C LEU A 532 -4.16 -20.26 33.77
N THR A 533 -3.20 -19.39 34.08
CA THR A 533 -2.72 -19.15 35.44
C THR A 533 -3.23 -17.82 35.95
N PHE A 534 -3.16 -16.79 35.12
CA PHE A 534 -3.62 -15.44 35.44
C PHE A 534 -5.05 -15.27 34.95
N THR A 535 -6.03 -15.62 35.80
CA THR A 535 -7.43 -15.68 35.39
C THR A 535 -8.03 -14.32 35.02
N ASP A 536 -7.37 -13.24 35.46
CA ASP A 536 -7.69 -11.84 35.23
C ASP A 536 -6.95 -11.21 34.03
N ARG A 537 -6.24 -12.03 33.26
CA ARG A 537 -5.61 -11.60 32.01
C ARG A 537 -6.01 -12.49 30.85
N SER A 538 -6.12 -11.87 29.69
CA SER A 538 -6.36 -12.56 28.44
C SER A 538 -5.54 -11.93 27.32
N TYR A 539 -5.32 -12.70 26.26
CA TYR A 539 -4.69 -12.25 25.04
C TYR A 539 -5.75 -12.05 24.00
N PHE A 540 -5.73 -10.87 23.40
CA PHE A 540 -6.60 -10.55 22.28
C PHE A 540 -5.82 -10.71 20.99
N MET A 541 -6.21 -11.70 20.19
CA MET A 541 -5.68 -11.88 18.84
C MET A 541 -6.68 -11.34 17.84
N ILE A 542 -6.23 -10.43 17.01
CA ILE A 542 -6.93 -10.03 15.80
C ILE A 542 -6.28 -10.70 14.60
N GLN A 543 -7.12 -11.31 13.76
CA GLN A 543 -6.72 -11.85 12.48
C GLN A 543 -7.16 -10.86 11.40
N THR A 544 -6.19 -10.48 10.58
CA THR A 544 -6.39 -9.73 9.35
C THR A 544 -6.30 -10.68 8.15
N GLU A 545 -6.46 -10.17 6.92
CA GLU A 545 -6.39 -11.00 5.71
C GLU A 545 -5.00 -11.63 5.48
N HIS A 546 -3.93 -11.03 6.03
CA HIS A 546 -2.55 -11.48 5.78
C HIS A 546 -1.76 -11.83 7.03
N SER A 547 -2.18 -11.41 8.22
CA SER A 547 -1.39 -11.58 9.45
C SER A 547 -2.25 -11.62 10.72
N ASN A 548 -1.70 -12.23 11.76
CA ASN A 548 -2.26 -12.21 13.10
C ASN A 548 -1.50 -11.17 13.92
N TYR A 549 -2.26 -10.44 14.72
CA TYR A 549 -1.74 -9.45 15.65
C TYR A 549 -2.30 -9.72 17.04
N PHE A 550 -1.53 -9.36 18.05
CA PHE A 550 -1.80 -9.70 19.43
C PHE A 550 -1.70 -8.48 20.33
N SER A 551 -2.53 -8.45 21.36
CA SER A 551 -2.54 -7.47 22.44
C SER A 551 -2.92 -8.14 23.76
N ILE A 552 -2.61 -7.51 24.88
CA ILE A 552 -3.03 -7.95 26.21
C ILE A 552 -4.32 -7.21 26.57
N ILE A 553 -5.29 -7.93 27.10
CA ILE A 553 -6.54 -7.38 27.63
C ILE A 553 -6.76 -7.80 29.08
N ASP A 554 -7.48 -6.97 29.83
CA ASP A 554 -7.97 -7.30 31.17
C ASP A 554 -9.28 -8.12 31.15
N GLU A 555 -9.88 -8.34 32.32
CA GLU A 555 -11.16 -9.07 32.47
C GLU A 555 -12.35 -8.36 31.82
N ASP A 556 -12.33 -7.03 31.82
CA ASP A 556 -13.37 -6.18 31.23
C ASP A 556 -13.20 -6.06 29.70
N GLY A 557 -12.04 -6.51 29.20
CA GLY A 557 -11.69 -6.55 27.79
C GLY A 557 -10.98 -5.30 27.29
N ALA A 558 -10.55 -4.42 28.18
CA ALA A 558 -9.78 -3.23 27.83
C ALA A 558 -8.37 -3.62 27.36
N ILE A 559 -7.94 -3.03 26.25
CA ILE A 559 -6.63 -3.18 25.64
C ILE A 559 -5.60 -2.46 26.50
N LEU A 560 -4.70 -3.25 27.10
CA LEU A 560 -3.65 -2.77 27.99
C LEU A 560 -2.38 -2.33 27.25
N THR A 561 -2.25 -2.71 25.97
CA THR A 561 -1.09 -2.35 25.15
C THR A 561 -1.44 -1.24 24.17
N ASP A 562 -0.58 -0.24 24.05
CA ASP A 562 -0.78 0.90 23.16
C ASP A 562 -0.60 0.59 21.67
N LYS A 563 -0.13 -0.62 21.35
CA LYS A 563 0.08 -1.15 19.99
C LYS A 563 -0.22 -2.63 19.93
N PHE A 564 -0.22 -3.16 18.71
CA PHE A 564 -0.35 -4.59 18.45
C PHE A 564 0.99 -5.24 18.06
N TYR A 565 1.21 -6.44 18.60
CA TYR A 565 2.38 -7.27 18.39
C TYR A 565 2.16 -8.31 17.30
N SER A 566 3.19 -8.66 16.51
CA SER A 566 3.12 -9.75 15.54
C SER A 566 3.12 -11.13 16.21
N SER A 567 3.66 -11.21 17.43
CA SER A 567 3.57 -12.36 18.31
C SER A 567 3.69 -11.89 19.75
N ILE A 568 3.05 -12.61 20.67
CA ILE A 568 3.18 -12.38 22.10
C ILE A 568 3.34 -13.72 22.83
N SER A 569 4.30 -13.80 23.74
CA SER A 569 4.41 -14.95 24.63
C SER A 569 3.42 -14.81 25.79
N PRO A 570 2.90 -15.92 26.30
CA PRO A 570 2.15 -15.90 27.55
C PRO A 570 3.00 -15.45 28.75
N PHE A 571 2.38 -14.90 29.80
CA PHE A 571 3.03 -14.38 31.01
C PHE A 571 3.77 -15.47 31.77
N ASP A 572 5.09 -15.40 31.92
CA ASP A 572 5.82 -16.42 32.69
C ASP A 572 5.47 -16.41 34.20
N ALA A 573 6.16 -17.25 34.98
CA ALA A 573 5.93 -17.35 36.43
C ALA A 573 6.11 -16.00 37.17
N ASP A 574 6.89 -15.11 36.56
CA ASP A 574 7.23 -13.81 37.10
C ASP A 574 6.24 -12.71 36.60
N GLY A 575 5.19 -13.09 35.87
CA GLY A 575 4.20 -12.14 35.35
C GLY A 575 4.71 -11.33 34.16
N ILE A 576 5.70 -11.83 33.40
CA ILE A 576 6.33 -11.12 32.28
C ILE A 576 5.93 -11.75 30.95
N ALA A 577 5.41 -10.93 30.04
CA ALA A 577 5.11 -11.32 28.66
C ALA A 577 6.16 -10.74 27.70
N VAL A 578 6.39 -11.42 26.59
CA VAL A 578 7.32 -10.96 25.55
C VAL A 578 6.55 -10.69 24.27
N GLY A 579 6.41 -9.42 23.93
CA GLY A 579 5.84 -8.96 22.68
C GLY A 579 6.91 -8.80 21.60
N THR A 580 6.62 -9.22 20.37
CA THR A 580 7.50 -8.98 19.22
C THR A 580 6.82 -8.05 18.22
N THR A 581 7.54 -7.03 17.76
CA THR A 581 7.13 -6.13 16.69
C THR A 581 8.05 -6.31 15.48
N LYS A 582 7.84 -5.53 14.42
CA LYS A 582 8.75 -5.49 13.27
C LYS A 582 10.16 -4.98 13.63
N TYR A 583 10.28 -4.14 14.67
CA TYR A 583 11.51 -3.41 14.99
C TYR A 583 12.11 -3.80 16.35
N SER A 584 11.38 -4.53 17.16
CA SER A 584 11.75 -4.78 18.55
C SER A 584 11.21 -6.09 19.11
N ARG A 585 11.92 -6.61 20.11
CA ARG A 585 11.42 -7.53 21.11
C ARG A 585 11.25 -6.78 22.43
N GLU A 586 10.08 -6.84 23.03
CA GLU A 586 9.70 -6.05 24.19
C GLU A 586 9.28 -6.95 25.35
N TYR A 587 9.73 -6.58 26.56
CA TYR A 587 9.31 -7.22 27.81
C TYR A 587 8.23 -6.37 28.42
N LEU A 588 7.10 -7.02 28.72
CA LEU A 588 5.88 -6.38 29.18
C LEU A 588 5.61 -6.82 30.61
N ASP A 589 5.32 -5.85 31.47
CA ASP A 589 4.81 -6.14 32.80
C ASP A 589 3.36 -6.67 32.73
N TYR A 590 2.84 -7.03 33.89
CA TYR A 590 1.48 -7.53 34.06
C TYR A 590 0.37 -6.57 33.57
N ASN A 591 0.69 -5.28 33.47
CA ASN A 591 -0.21 -4.21 33.03
C ASN A 591 0.02 -3.80 31.57
N GLY A 592 0.88 -4.52 30.84
CA GLY A 592 1.17 -4.24 29.43
C GLY A 592 2.20 -3.12 29.20
N ASN A 593 2.84 -2.59 30.24
CA ASN A 593 3.87 -1.56 30.09
C ASN A 593 5.19 -2.19 29.65
N VAL A 594 5.88 -1.51 28.72
CA VAL A 594 7.21 -1.93 28.27
C VAL A 594 8.24 -1.69 29.39
N ILE A 595 8.80 -2.77 29.93
CA ILE A 595 9.90 -2.75 30.91
C ILE A 595 11.21 -2.46 30.17
N TRP A 596 11.52 -3.27 29.16
CA TRP A 596 12.73 -3.19 28.35
C TRP A 596 12.44 -3.48 26.87
N MET A 597 13.24 -2.89 25.99
CA MET A 597 13.13 -3.07 24.54
C MET A 597 14.48 -3.47 23.94
N GLU A 598 14.50 -4.61 23.26
CA GLU A 598 15.62 -5.06 22.43
C GLU A 598 15.32 -4.71 20.97
N LEU A 599 16.17 -3.88 20.38
CA LEU A 599 15.98 -3.43 19.00
C LEU A 599 16.55 -4.46 18.01
N TYR A 600 15.81 -4.69 16.94
CA TYR A 600 16.33 -5.39 15.76
C TYR A 600 17.14 -4.40 14.91
N GLU A 601 18.30 -4.85 14.45
CA GLU A 601 19.20 -4.09 13.56
C GLU A 601 18.64 -3.97 12.14
#